data_AF-A0A9E0YTH2-F1
#
_entry.id   AF-A0A9E0YTH2-F1
#
_cell.length_a   1.000
_cell.length_b   1.000
_cell.length_c   1.000
_cell.angle_alpha   90.00
_cell.angle_beta   90.00
_cell.angle_gamma   90.00
#
_symmetry.space_group_name_H-M   'P 1'
#
loop_
_entity.id
_entity.type
_entity.pdbx_description
1 polymer ?
#
loop_
_entity_poly.entity_id
_entity_poly.type
_entity_poly.pdbx_seq_one_letter_code
_entity_poly.pdbx_strand_id
1 'polypeptide(L)'
;MSHPDPALLDRLRNRESKIGIVGLGYVGLPLLLRYSEAGYRALGFDVDPNKVEQLNAGRSYIAQFESERVTRAVENGAEATVDPTRIGEADAVIICVPTPLDRYREPDLSFVIGTIEQLAPHLRKGQVVSLESTTYPGTTEEELLPPIEAQGLAVGEDIFLVYSPEREDPGNKQFETRTIPKVVGGHTPACLEAGIALYKGAI
;
A
#
# COMPACT_ATOMS: atom_id res chain seq x y z
N MET A 1 3.29 26.98 -1.10
CA MET A 1 2.70 25.64 -1.32
C MET A 1 3.01 24.83 -0.08
N SER A 2 2.07 24.02 0.42
CA SER A 2 2.37 23.09 1.50
C SER A 2 3.40 22.07 1.00
N HIS A 3 4.30 21.65 1.88
CA HIS A 3 5.27 20.58 1.64
C HIS A 3 5.08 19.52 2.73
N PRO A 4 5.38 18.25 2.45
CA PRO A 4 5.37 17.23 3.49
C PRO A 4 6.33 17.61 4.61
N ASP A 5 6.02 17.17 5.83
CA ASP A 5 6.95 17.27 6.95
C ASP A 5 8.31 16.66 6.54
N PRO A 6 9.42 17.43 6.60
CA PRO A 6 10.76 16.91 6.29
C PRO A 6 11.09 15.63 7.05
N ALA A 7 10.61 15.49 8.30
CA ALA A 7 10.82 14.29 9.09
C ALA A 7 10.16 13.04 8.49
N LEU A 8 9.00 13.16 7.83
CA LEU A 8 8.38 12.05 7.10
C LEU A 8 9.24 11.66 5.90
N LEU A 9 9.66 12.64 5.10
CA LEU A 9 10.46 12.39 3.91
C LEU A 9 11.81 11.75 4.25
N ASP A 10 12.45 12.19 5.32
CA ASP A 10 13.72 11.62 5.77
C ASP A 10 13.53 10.18 6.26
N ARG A 11 12.48 9.88 7.03
CA ARG A 11 12.17 8.49 7.43
C ARG A 11 11.91 7.58 6.22
N LEU A 12 11.17 8.06 5.21
CA LEU A 12 10.92 7.32 3.98
C LEU A 12 12.23 7.07 3.21
N ARG A 13 13.08 8.09 3.06
CA ARG A 13 14.36 8.00 2.33
C ARG A 13 15.39 7.12 3.03
N ASN A 14 15.41 7.15 4.37
CA ASN A 14 16.37 6.41 5.19
C ASN A 14 15.89 5.00 5.57
N ARG A 15 14.72 4.56 5.08
CA ARG A 15 14.13 3.24 5.34
C ARG A 15 13.73 3.03 6.81
N GLU A 16 13.43 4.12 7.51
CA GLU A 16 13.00 4.11 8.90
C GLU A 16 11.47 4.05 9.04
N SER A 17 10.75 4.34 7.96
CA SER A 17 9.29 4.24 7.89
C SER A 17 8.81 2.79 7.94
N LYS A 18 7.70 2.55 8.66
CA LYS A 18 6.95 1.30 8.55
C LYS A 18 5.95 1.40 7.38
N ILE A 19 5.94 0.41 6.50
CA ILE A 19 5.10 0.37 5.30
C ILE A 19 3.96 -0.63 5.51
N GLY A 20 2.72 -0.15 5.50
CA GLY A 20 1.50 -0.93 5.54
C GLY A 20 1.05 -1.33 4.13
N ILE A 21 0.78 -2.61 3.89
CA ILE A 21 0.27 -3.11 2.61
C ILE A 21 -1.08 -3.79 2.82
N VAL A 22 -2.13 -3.30 2.18
CA VAL A 22 -3.51 -3.77 2.36
C VAL A 22 -3.95 -4.59 1.16
N GLY A 23 -4.39 -5.83 1.39
CA GLY A 23 -4.68 -6.82 0.36
C GLY A 23 -3.42 -7.57 -0.05
N LEU A 24 -3.15 -8.70 0.59
CA LEU A 24 -1.96 -9.52 0.38
C LEU A 24 -2.17 -10.58 -0.71
N GLY A 25 -2.79 -10.13 -1.80
CA GLY A 25 -3.00 -10.92 -3.01
C GLY A 25 -1.80 -10.87 -3.96
N TYR A 26 -2.09 -11.01 -5.24
CA TYR A 26 -1.06 -11.04 -6.29
C TYR A 26 -0.24 -9.74 -6.38
N VAL A 27 -0.80 -8.60 -6.01
CA VAL A 27 -0.11 -7.30 -6.03
C VAL A 27 0.51 -6.97 -4.66
N GLY A 28 -0.25 -7.07 -3.57
CA GLY A 28 0.26 -6.64 -2.27
C GLY A 28 1.32 -7.55 -1.67
N LEU A 29 1.25 -8.88 -1.86
CA LEU A 29 2.29 -9.77 -1.34
C LEU A 29 3.68 -9.47 -1.94
N PRO A 30 3.89 -9.43 -3.27
CA PRO A 30 5.20 -9.09 -3.79
C PRO A 30 5.64 -7.70 -3.34
N LEU A 31 4.73 -6.71 -3.26
CA LEU A 31 5.08 -5.37 -2.77
C LEU A 31 5.59 -5.38 -1.32
N LEU A 32 4.92 -6.12 -0.42
CA LEU A 32 5.38 -6.34 0.95
C LEU A 32 6.78 -6.96 0.99
N LEU A 33 7.01 -7.99 0.18
CA LEU A 33 8.32 -8.63 0.08
C LEU A 33 9.38 -7.65 -0.44
N ARG A 34 9.05 -6.81 -1.42
CA ARG A 34 9.98 -5.83 -2.00
C ARG A 34 10.37 -4.74 -0.99
N TYR A 35 9.43 -4.18 -0.24
CA TYR A 35 9.75 -3.22 0.82
C TYR A 35 10.60 -3.86 1.93
N SER A 36 10.32 -5.11 2.30
CA SER A 36 11.14 -5.85 3.25
C SER A 36 12.57 -6.08 2.72
N GLU A 37 12.71 -6.52 1.47
CA GLU A 37 14.01 -6.71 0.80
C GLU A 37 14.80 -5.39 0.65
N ALA A 38 14.09 -4.27 0.50
CA ALA A 38 14.67 -2.93 0.47
C ALA A 38 15.08 -2.40 1.85
N GLY A 39 14.78 -3.12 2.94
CA GLY A 39 15.19 -2.80 4.31
C GLY A 39 14.15 -2.04 5.13
N TYR A 40 12.91 -1.92 4.64
CA TYR A 40 11.81 -1.33 5.41
C TYR A 40 11.17 -2.37 6.35
N ARG A 41 10.58 -1.89 7.43
CA ARG A 41 9.62 -2.69 8.21
C ARG A 41 8.30 -2.72 7.45
N ALA A 42 7.71 -3.89 7.26
CA ALA A 42 6.46 -4.05 6.53
C ALA A 42 5.37 -4.69 7.39
N LEU A 43 4.16 -4.16 7.30
CA LEU A 43 2.97 -4.69 7.98
C LEU A 43 1.88 -4.96 6.94
N GLY A 44 1.57 -6.23 6.74
CA GLY A 44 0.52 -6.66 5.83
C GLY A 44 -0.86 -6.70 6.48
N PHE A 45 -1.90 -6.35 5.73
CA PHE A 45 -3.29 -6.45 6.14
C PHE A 45 -4.05 -7.27 5.11
N ASP A 46 -4.73 -8.33 5.55
CA ASP A 46 -5.66 -9.09 4.70
C ASP A 46 -6.86 -9.53 5.52
N VAL A 47 -8.01 -9.67 4.87
CA VAL A 47 -9.24 -10.15 5.52
C VAL A 47 -9.22 -11.67 5.74
N ASP A 48 -8.34 -12.39 5.04
CA ASP A 48 -8.20 -13.83 5.14
C ASP A 48 -7.19 -14.21 6.25
N PRO A 49 -7.65 -14.73 7.41
CA PRO A 49 -6.76 -15.11 8.51
C PRO A 49 -5.80 -16.24 8.14
N ASN A 50 -6.14 -17.09 7.17
CA ASN A 50 -5.27 -18.18 6.75
C ASN A 50 -4.05 -17.65 5.97
N LYS A 51 -4.21 -16.59 5.15
CA LYS A 51 -3.06 -15.93 4.51
C LYS A 51 -2.15 -15.28 5.55
N VAL A 52 -2.74 -14.61 6.53
CA VAL A 52 -2.01 -13.96 7.63
C VAL A 52 -1.20 -14.97 8.43
N GLU A 53 -1.82 -16.10 8.81
CA GLU A 53 -1.13 -17.19 9.52
C GLU A 53 0.02 -17.78 8.70
N GLN A 54 -0.21 -18.05 7.41
CA GLN A 54 0.81 -18.61 6.54
C GLN A 54 1.99 -17.65 6.35
N LEU A 55 1.73 -16.35 6.10
CA LEU A 55 2.78 -15.34 5.97
C LEU A 55 3.62 -15.26 7.24
N ASN A 56 2.98 -15.12 8.40
CA ASN A 56 3.67 -15.01 9.68
C ASN A 56 4.46 -16.28 10.05
N ALA A 57 4.09 -17.42 9.49
CA ALA A 57 4.83 -18.67 9.62
C ALA A 57 5.93 -18.84 8.54
N GLY A 58 6.25 -17.80 7.75
CA GLY A 58 7.26 -17.82 6.70
C GLY A 58 6.87 -18.62 5.45
N ARG A 59 5.58 -18.95 5.27
CA ARG A 59 5.08 -19.79 4.17
C ARG A 59 4.34 -18.96 3.14
N SER A 60 4.62 -19.23 1.86
CA SER A 60 3.84 -18.65 0.77
C SER A 60 2.55 -19.43 0.53
N TYR A 61 1.46 -18.71 0.29
CA TYR A 61 0.15 -19.23 -0.12
C TYR A 61 -0.15 -18.94 -1.61
N ILE A 62 0.77 -18.29 -2.32
CA ILE A 62 0.70 -18.05 -3.77
C ILE A 62 1.88 -18.77 -4.42
N ALA A 63 1.58 -19.77 -5.25
CA ALA A 63 2.59 -20.68 -5.81
C ALA A 63 3.70 -19.99 -6.60
N GLN A 64 3.41 -18.81 -7.17
CA GLN A 64 4.37 -18.01 -7.94
C GLN A 64 5.43 -17.32 -7.06
N PHE A 65 5.23 -17.24 -5.74
CA PHE A 65 6.18 -16.62 -4.83
C PHE A 65 6.82 -17.69 -3.94
N GLU A 66 8.14 -17.82 -4.07
CA GLU A 66 8.93 -18.79 -3.31
C GLU A 66 8.84 -18.55 -1.79
N SER A 67 8.61 -19.63 -1.03
CA SER A 67 8.49 -19.53 0.44
C SER A 67 9.77 -18.99 1.10
N GLU A 68 10.94 -19.17 0.48
CA GLU A 68 12.20 -18.61 0.96
C GLU A 68 12.18 -17.06 1.02
N ARG A 69 11.49 -16.40 0.07
CA ARG A 69 11.33 -14.94 0.09
C ARG A 69 10.43 -14.50 1.24
N VAL A 70 9.35 -15.24 1.50
CA VAL A 70 8.43 -14.97 2.61
C VAL A 70 9.13 -15.19 3.95
N THR A 71 9.88 -16.29 4.09
CA THR A 71 10.68 -16.57 5.30
C THR A 71 11.66 -15.44 5.58
N ARG A 72 12.46 -15.01 4.58
CA ARG A 72 13.38 -13.87 4.74
C ARG A 72 12.67 -12.58 5.12
N ALA A 73 11.50 -12.31 4.55
CA ALA A 73 10.74 -11.11 4.88
C ALA A 73 10.31 -11.11 6.36
N VAL A 74 9.84 -12.24 6.87
CA VAL A 74 9.49 -12.41 8.29
C VAL A 74 10.72 -12.26 9.19
N GLU A 75 11.86 -12.85 8.81
CA GLU A 75 13.13 -12.69 9.53
C GLU A 75 13.59 -11.23 9.59
N ASN A 76 13.30 -10.45 8.52
CA ASN A 76 13.54 -9.01 8.46
C ASN A 76 12.50 -8.17 9.24
N GLY A 77 11.53 -8.81 9.89
CA GLY A 77 10.51 -8.15 10.69
C GLY A 77 9.24 -7.77 9.93
N ALA A 78 8.99 -8.36 8.76
CA ALA A 78 7.67 -8.29 8.14
C ALA A 78 6.67 -9.16 8.90
N GLU A 79 5.46 -8.65 9.07
CA GLU A 79 4.36 -9.36 9.71
C GLU A 79 3.05 -9.05 8.99
N ALA A 80 2.02 -9.85 9.23
CA ALA A 80 0.67 -9.62 8.72
C ALA A 80 -0.38 -9.69 9.84
N THR A 81 -1.51 -9.03 9.63
CA THR A 81 -2.62 -8.98 10.57
C THR A 81 -3.97 -8.92 9.85
N VAL A 82 -5.03 -9.33 10.56
CA VAL A 82 -6.43 -9.08 10.18
C VAL A 82 -7.01 -7.86 10.91
N ASP A 83 -6.25 -7.26 11.82
CA ASP A 83 -6.69 -6.15 12.67
C ASP A 83 -6.45 -4.79 11.96
N PRO A 84 -7.49 -4.10 11.49
CA PRO A 84 -7.35 -2.83 10.79
C PRO A 84 -6.87 -1.70 11.71
N THR A 85 -7.05 -1.82 13.03
CA THR A 85 -6.69 -0.76 13.99
C THR A 85 -5.18 -0.52 14.04
N ARG A 86 -4.39 -1.53 13.64
CA ARG A 86 -2.93 -1.47 13.54
C ARG A 86 -2.43 -0.60 12.37
N ILE A 87 -3.31 -0.11 11.50
CA ILE A 87 -2.91 0.74 10.37
C ILE A 87 -2.21 2.04 10.83
N GLY A 88 -2.53 2.52 12.03
CA GLY A 88 -1.85 3.67 12.65
C GLY A 88 -0.36 3.43 12.95
N GLU A 89 0.10 2.17 12.98
CA GLU A 89 1.52 1.84 13.13
C GLU A 89 2.34 2.19 11.89
N ALA A 90 1.72 2.18 10.70
CA ALA A 90 2.41 2.46 9.44
C ALA A 90 2.60 3.96 9.22
N ASP A 91 3.70 4.36 8.59
CA ASP A 91 3.91 5.72 8.08
C ASP A 91 3.40 5.88 6.65
N ALA A 92 3.37 4.81 5.89
CA ALA A 92 2.76 4.76 4.57
C ALA A 92 1.85 3.54 4.45
N VAL A 93 0.70 3.69 3.80
CA VAL A 93 -0.30 2.66 3.58
C VAL A 93 -0.52 2.53 2.09
N ILE A 94 -0.41 1.31 1.57
CA ILE A 94 -0.60 1.01 0.15
C ILE A 94 -1.77 0.04 0.01
N ILE A 95 -2.81 0.46 -0.70
CA ILE A 95 -4.05 -0.29 -0.88
C ILE A 95 -3.99 -1.05 -2.22
N CYS A 96 -3.96 -2.38 -2.12
CA CYS A 96 -3.82 -3.34 -3.21
C CYS A 96 -4.98 -4.36 -3.21
N VAL A 97 -6.18 -3.92 -2.84
CA VAL A 97 -7.39 -4.78 -2.77
C VAL A 97 -7.99 -5.03 -4.15
N PRO A 98 -8.71 -6.14 -4.37
CA PRO A 98 -9.23 -6.47 -5.69
C PRO A 98 -10.30 -5.48 -6.16
N THR A 99 -10.35 -5.23 -7.46
CA THR A 99 -11.42 -4.48 -8.14
C THR A 99 -12.00 -5.37 -9.24
N PRO A 100 -12.74 -6.44 -8.87
CA PRO A 100 -13.26 -7.38 -9.85
C PRO A 100 -14.24 -6.69 -10.78
N LEU A 101 -14.51 -7.29 -11.94
CA LEU A 101 -15.56 -6.80 -12.82
C LEU A 101 -16.90 -7.37 -12.39
N ASP A 102 -17.92 -6.53 -12.38
CA ASP A 102 -19.29 -6.93 -12.12
C ASP A 102 -19.94 -7.63 -13.34
N ARG A 103 -21.23 -7.94 -13.24
CA ARG A 103 -21.98 -8.60 -14.34
C ARG A 103 -22.07 -7.75 -15.62
N TYR A 104 -21.87 -6.44 -15.54
CA TYR A 104 -21.88 -5.50 -16.64
C TYR A 104 -20.47 -5.17 -17.16
N ARG A 105 -19.43 -5.81 -16.60
CA ARG A 105 -18.01 -5.55 -16.87
C ARG A 105 -17.55 -4.17 -16.39
N GLU A 106 -18.22 -3.62 -15.39
CA GLU A 106 -17.79 -2.42 -14.70
C GLU A 106 -16.94 -2.79 -13.49
N PRO A 107 -15.90 -2.00 -13.14
CA PRO A 107 -15.13 -2.23 -11.93
C PRO A 107 -16.01 -2.15 -10.68
N ASP A 108 -16.01 -3.21 -9.88
CA ASP A 108 -16.61 -3.23 -8.55
C ASP A 108 -15.63 -2.63 -7.54
N LEU A 109 -15.92 -1.40 -7.10
CA LEU A 109 -15.12 -0.67 -6.12
C LEU A 109 -15.50 -0.98 -4.67
N SER A 110 -16.46 -1.86 -4.40
CA SER A 110 -16.92 -2.15 -3.03
C SER A 110 -15.78 -2.57 -2.09
N PHE A 111 -14.78 -3.27 -2.61
CA PHE A 111 -13.58 -3.65 -1.85
C PHE A 111 -12.70 -2.45 -1.51
N VAL A 112 -12.51 -1.50 -2.44
CA VAL A 112 -11.72 -0.28 -2.21
C VAL A 112 -12.45 0.62 -1.21
N ILE A 113 -13.75 0.85 -1.43
CA ILE A 113 -14.60 1.68 -0.58
C ILE A 113 -14.67 1.10 0.84
N GLY A 114 -15.02 -0.19 0.98
CA GLY A 114 -15.09 -0.83 2.29
C GLY A 114 -13.73 -0.86 3.01
N THR A 115 -12.62 -0.96 2.26
CA THR A 115 -11.28 -0.87 2.84
C THR A 115 -11.02 0.53 3.40
N ILE A 116 -11.24 1.60 2.63
CA ILE A 116 -10.96 2.95 3.13
C ILE A 116 -11.91 3.34 4.27
N GLU A 117 -13.18 2.92 4.23
CA GLU A 117 -14.13 3.12 5.34
C GLU A 117 -13.66 2.44 6.63
N GLN A 118 -13.09 1.23 6.52
CA GLN A 118 -12.56 0.50 7.67
C GLN A 118 -11.26 1.11 8.21
N LEU A 119 -10.40 1.63 7.33
CA LEU A 119 -9.09 2.17 7.71
C LEU A 119 -9.18 3.62 8.20
N ALA A 120 -10.06 4.44 7.62
CA ALA A 120 -10.12 5.88 7.87
C ALA A 120 -10.12 6.25 9.37
N PRO A 121 -10.94 5.63 10.25
CA PRO A 121 -10.97 5.95 11.69
C PRO A 121 -9.65 5.72 12.44
N HIS A 122 -8.71 4.99 11.82
CA HIS A 122 -7.42 4.63 12.40
C HIS A 122 -6.24 5.30 11.69
N LEU A 123 -6.51 6.09 10.64
CA LEU A 123 -5.52 6.93 10.01
C LEU A 123 -5.10 8.06 10.95
N ARG A 124 -3.85 8.50 10.80
CA ARG A 124 -3.26 9.56 11.61
C ARG A 124 -2.50 10.56 10.75
N LYS A 125 -2.29 11.74 11.33
CA LYS A 125 -1.38 12.75 10.80
C LYS A 125 0.01 12.17 10.52
N GLY A 126 0.62 12.64 9.44
CA GLY A 126 1.94 12.26 8.95
C GLY A 126 1.97 10.97 8.14
N GLN A 127 0.82 10.42 7.74
CA GLN A 127 0.77 9.22 6.89
C GLN A 127 0.75 9.56 5.40
N VAL A 128 1.25 8.62 4.59
CA VAL A 128 0.99 8.56 3.15
C VAL A 128 -0.02 7.44 2.90
N VAL A 129 -1.08 7.70 2.13
CA VAL A 129 -2.05 6.69 1.69
C VAL A 129 -1.99 6.62 0.17
N SER A 130 -1.66 5.45 -0.37
CA SER A 130 -1.54 5.20 -1.80
C SER A 130 -2.55 4.15 -2.25
N LEU A 131 -3.27 4.42 -3.34
CA LEU A 131 -4.09 3.45 -4.04
C LEU A 131 -3.31 2.85 -5.21
N GLU A 132 -3.19 1.53 -5.25
CA GLU A 132 -2.61 0.80 -6.40
C GLU A 132 -3.61 -0.08 -7.13
N SER A 133 -4.73 -0.42 -6.48
CA SER A 133 -5.83 -1.14 -7.11
C SER A 133 -6.23 -0.49 -8.43
N THR A 134 -6.36 -1.30 -9.48
CA THR A 134 -6.80 -0.82 -10.79
C THR A 134 -8.18 -0.17 -10.66
N THR A 135 -8.30 1.07 -11.13
CA THR A 135 -9.54 1.83 -11.00
C THR A 135 -9.74 2.81 -12.16
N TYR A 136 -10.87 3.51 -12.18
CA TYR A 136 -11.18 4.56 -13.15
C TYR A 136 -10.71 5.96 -12.68
N PRO A 137 -10.52 6.93 -13.61
CA PRO A 137 -10.17 8.30 -13.23
C PRO A 137 -11.23 8.93 -12.31
N GLY A 138 -10.80 9.50 -11.19
CA GLY A 138 -11.69 10.12 -10.19
C GLY A 138 -11.76 9.35 -8.89
N THR A 139 -11.55 8.02 -8.87
CA THR A 139 -11.72 7.20 -7.66
C THR A 139 -10.94 7.69 -6.43
N THR A 140 -9.72 8.17 -6.60
CA THR A 140 -8.92 8.69 -5.47
C THR A 140 -9.58 9.93 -4.84
N GLU A 141 -10.18 10.80 -5.65
CA GLU A 141 -10.81 12.05 -5.21
C GLU A 141 -12.26 11.83 -4.74
N GLU A 142 -12.96 10.89 -5.36
CA GLU A 142 -14.38 10.63 -5.12
C GLU A 142 -14.58 9.64 -3.96
N GLU A 143 -13.72 8.63 -3.82
CA GLU A 143 -13.95 7.51 -2.89
C GLU A 143 -12.97 7.49 -1.71
N LEU A 144 -11.72 7.93 -1.89
CA LEU A 144 -10.72 7.89 -0.81
C LEU A 144 -10.62 9.21 -0.05
N LEU A 145 -10.67 10.35 -0.75
CA LEU A 145 -10.54 11.67 -0.13
C LEU A 145 -11.65 11.94 0.91
N PRO A 146 -12.96 11.72 0.65
CA PRO A 146 -13.99 12.11 1.59
C PRO A 146 -13.95 11.35 2.94
N PRO A 147 -13.76 10.01 2.98
CA PRO A 147 -13.63 9.29 4.25
C PRO A 147 -12.44 9.74 5.09
N ILE A 148 -11.33 10.12 4.43
CA ILE A 148 -10.11 10.63 5.09
C ILE A 148 -10.37 12.01 5.70
N GLU A 149 -10.91 12.96 4.92
CA GLU A 149 -11.19 14.31 5.41
C GLU A 149 -12.30 14.33 6.48
N ALA A 150 -13.22 13.37 6.45
CA ALA A 150 -14.23 13.20 7.49
C ALA A 150 -13.63 12.89 8.88
N GLN A 151 -12.37 12.44 8.95
CA GLN A 151 -11.64 12.27 10.22
C GLN A 151 -10.98 13.56 10.71
N GLY A 152 -11.15 14.67 9.99
CA GLY A 152 -10.49 15.94 10.29
C GLY A 152 -9.02 15.99 9.88
N LEU A 153 -8.59 15.12 8.96
CA LEU A 153 -7.23 15.11 8.39
C LEU A 153 -7.23 15.87 7.06
N ALA A 154 -6.56 17.02 6.99
CA ALA A 154 -6.45 17.78 5.75
C ALA A 154 -5.48 17.11 4.76
N VAL A 155 -5.97 16.70 3.58
CA VAL A 155 -5.12 16.05 2.57
C VAL A 155 -4.16 17.04 1.93
N GLY A 156 -2.88 16.68 1.88
CA GLY A 156 -1.79 17.55 1.42
C GLY A 156 -1.17 18.42 2.52
N GLU A 157 -1.68 18.33 3.76
CA GLU A 157 -1.13 19.01 4.94
C GLU A 157 -0.89 18.03 6.09
N ASP A 158 -1.94 17.34 6.54
CA ASP A 158 -1.87 16.36 7.62
C ASP A 158 -1.59 14.94 7.12
N ILE A 159 -2.12 14.58 5.94
CA ILE A 159 -1.98 13.23 5.36
C ILE A 159 -1.84 13.35 3.84
N PHE A 160 -1.12 12.42 3.21
CA PHE A 160 -0.72 12.53 1.81
C PHE A 160 -1.37 11.44 0.94
N LEU A 161 -2.28 11.83 0.05
CA LEU A 161 -3.05 10.91 -0.79
C LEU A 161 -2.46 10.77 -2.19
N VAL A 162 -2.17 9.53 -2.58
CA VAL A 162 -1.43 9.14 -3.80
C VAL A 162 -2.20 8.08 -4.57
N TYR A 163 -2.05 8.08 -5.88
CA TYR A 163 -2.39 6.96 -6.77
C TYR A 163 -1.13 6.51 -7.50
N SER A 164 -0.86 5.21 -7.49
CA SER A 164 0.27 4.61 -8.20
C SER A 164 -0.13 3.24 -8.74
N PRO A 165 -0.63 3.15 -9.98
CA PRO A 165 -1.15 1.89 -10.52
C PRO A 165 -0.06 0.82 -10.56
N GLU A 166 -0.42 -0.40 -10.19
CA GLU A 166 0.40 -1.57 -10.49
C GLU A 166 0.39 -1.87 -12.00
N ARG A 167 1.53 -2.33 -12.51
CA ARG A 167 1.79 -2.57 -13.93
C ARG A 167 2.51 -3.89 -14.20
N GLU A 168 2.67 -4.73 -13.19
CA GLU A 168 3.21 -6.09 -13.34
C GLU A 168 2.42 -6.92 -14.35
N ASP A 169 3.16 -7.59 -15.24
CA ASP A 169 2.65 -8.63 -16.12
C ASP A 169 3.09 -9.99 -15.57
N PRO A 170 2.17 -10.80 -15.01
CA PRO A 170 2.47 -12.11 -14.45
C PRO A 170 3.19 -13.07 -15.40
N GLY A 171 2.98 -12.90 -16.71
CA GLY A 171 3.59 -13.74 -17.74
C GLY A 171 5.01 -13.33 -18.12
N ASN A 172 5.47 -12.16 -17.65
CA ASN A 172 6.69 -11.55 -18.13
C ASN A 172 7.88 -11.80 -17.17
N LYS A 173 8.72 -12.76 -17.53
CA LYS A 173 9.92 -13.13 -16.75
C LYS A 173 11.05 -12.10 -16.79
N GLN A 174 10.95 -11.06 -17.63
CA GLN A 174 12.01 -10.06 -17.80
C GLN A 174 11.84 -8.84 -16.89
N PHE A 175 10.61 -8.58 -16.43
CA PHE A 175 10.30 -7.41 -15.62
C PHE A 175 9.68 -7.86 -14.30
N GLU A 176 10.36 -7.55 -13.20
CA GLU A 176 9.88 -7.74 -11.83
C GLU A 176 9.51 -6.38 -11.22
N THR A 177 8.77 -6.38 -10.10
CA THR A 177 8.35 -5.19 -9.34
C THR A 177 9.41 -4.09 -9.25
N ARG A 178 10.66 -4.48 -8.97
CA ARG A 178 11.81 -3.57 -8.79
C ARG A 178 12.22 -2.85 -10.07
N THR A 179 11.94 -3.43 -11.23
CA THR A 179 12.44 -2.94 -12.53
C THR A 179 11.40 -2.15 -13.31
N ILE A 180 10.13 -2.22 -12.92
CA ILE A 180 9.04 -1.54 -13.61
C ILE A 180 8.97 -0.10 -13.12
N PRO A 181 9.09 0.91 -14.00
CA PRO A 181 8.89 2.30 -13.59
C PRO A 181 7.47 2.50 -13.04
N LYS A 182 7.38 2.95 -11.79
CA LYS A 182 6.12 3.39 -11.20
C LYS A 182 5.70 4.75 -11.73
N VAL A 183 4.40 4.87 -11.98
CA VAL A 183 3.73 6.15 -12.22
C VAL A 183 3.18 6.61 -10.89
N VAL A 184 3.46 7.85 -10.48
CA VAL A 184 3.02 8.39 -9.20
C VAL A 184 2.21 9.66 -9.45
N GLY A 185 0.94 9.66 -9.04
CA GLY A 185 0.06 10.81 -9.04
C GLY A 185 -0.28 11.20 -7.60
N GLY A 186 0.04 12.43 -7.19
CA GLY A 186 -0.39 12.96 -5.90
C GLY A 186 -1.59 13.89 -6.08
N HIS A 187 -2.55 13.84 -5.15
CA HIS A 187 -3.71 14.75 -5.16
C HIS A 187 -3.28 16.24 -5.07
N THR A 188 -2.18 16.51 -4.37
CA THR A 188 -1.51 17.82 -4.33
C THR A 188 -0.02 17.68 -4.63
N PRO A 189 0.72 18.78 -4.90
CA PRO A 189 2.18 18.73 -5.03
C PRO A 189 2.89 18.11 -3.81
N ALA A 190 2.38 18.34 -2.60
CA ALA A 190 2.92 17.72 -1.38
C ALA A 190 2.69 16.21 -1.38
N CYS A 191 1.49 15.76 -1.77
CA CYS A 191 1.22 14.33 -1.92
C CYS A 191 2.13 13.67 -2.95
N LEU A 192 2.40 14.36 -4.07
CA LEU A 192 3.31 13.85 -5.11
C LEU A 192 4.73 13.70 -4.56
N GLU A 193 5.22 14.69 -3.81
CA GLU A 193 6.55 14.62 -3.18
C GLU A 193 6.65 13.44 -2.20
N ALA A 194 5.63 13.24 -1.36
CA ALA A 194 5.57 12.12 -0.43
C ALA A 194 5.48 10.76 -1.16
N GLY A 195 4.67 10.67 -2.22
CA GLY A 195 4.54 9.46 -3.04
C GLY A 195 5.85 9.09 -3.74
N ILE A 196 6.57 10.08 -4.29
CA ILE A 196 7.89 9.84 -4.90
C ILE A 196 8.87 9.31 -3.85
N ALA A 197 8.88 9.88 -2.64
CA ALA A 197 9.76 9.41 -1.57
C ALA A 197 9.42 7.98 -1.13
N LEU A 198 8.13 7.63 -1.06
CA LEU A 198 7.65 6.29 -0.75
C LEU A 198 8.16 5.26 -1.77
N TYR A 199 7.86 5.46 -3.05
CA TYR A 199 8.12 4.46 -4.08
C TYR A 199 9.60 4.33 -4.46
N LYS A 200 10.36 5.42 -4.43
CA LYS A 200 11.80 5.41 -4.76
C LYS A 200 12.63 4.55 -3.81
N GLY A 201 12.11 4.26 -2.62
CA GLY A 201 12.74 3.37 -1.65
C GLY A 201 12.77 1.90 -2.05
N ALA A 202 11.78 1.46 -2.83
CA ALA A 202 11.52 0.06 -3.14
C ALA A 202 11.72 -0.33 -4.61
N ILE A 203 12.02 0.64 -5.48
CA ILE A 203 12.21 0.48 -6.94
C ILE A 203 13.63 0.87 -7.31
#